data_AF-F7NIP7-F1
#
_entry.id   AF-F7NIP7-F1
#
_cell.length_a   1.000
_cell.length_b   1.000
_cell.length_c   1.000
_cell.angle_alpha   90.00
_cell.angle_beta   90.00
_cell.angle_gamma   90.00
#
_symmetry.space_group_name_H-M   'P 1'
#
loop_
_entity.id
_entity.type
_entity.pdbx_description
1 polymer ?
#
loop_
_entity_poly.entity_id
_entity_poly.type
_entity_poly.pdbx_seq_one_letter_code
_entity_poly.pdbx_strand_id
1 'polypeptide(L)'
;MRLNLDLPLIFCTTLALLLLYEEFGRDRSTYRSYLAFLLMGLGSLIKSPIALLPMVIIIVYALVTKQWRKLKNIAWMKGFLVYCAVVGIWIVAAFDAAGYYYFKVTVLNKVLGYASGADGHPNPFYYYLITFPLEALPWTIFLIPTFHSLYKNRNQLPEMIKFSAIWLIATFVIFSAIGSKRGLYLLQLYPAFAILTAWYFEQHLTQKIKSMKGLRVPAASIGIILLVIGIFLLMKGDVLAGKAAVASLANKAAIDFVSFSLAGLAIIFGCIFGAALFHKDKRIIFGVVIAFAISLILVLKGVVMPAVNPLKSERYLAEELARQRTANQPVGLWGFENNDSGFIFYNGIYFDPVLDHVEEVYEFLKRPGEKLLVVASADRFYKTFGQTCPDDWLVKKYRVGSHDMLLIKASQYQ
;
A
#
# COMPACT_ATOMS: atom_id res chain seq x y z
N MET A 1 -6.57 6.83 -11.56
CA MET A 1 -6.68 6.65 -10.11
C MET A 1 -6.81 5.14 -9.89
N ARG A 2 -5.73 4.43 -9.53
CA ARG A 2 -5.87 3.03 -9.09
C ARG A 2 -6.68 3.08 -7.80
N LEU A 3 -7.92 2.59 -7.81
CA LEU A 3 -8.77 2.54 -6.63
C LEU A 3 -8.02 1.73 -5.55
N ASN A 4 -7.78 2.34 -4.40
CA ASN A 4 -7.07 1.63 -3.33
C ASN A 4 -8.05 0.71 -2.60
N LEU A 5 -8.06 -0.56 -3.00
CA LEU A 5 -8.92 -1.61 -2.45
C LEU A 5 -8.55 -2.01 -1.01
N ASP A 6 -7.40 -1.58 -0.49
CA ASP A 6 -6.99 -1.88 0.87
C ASP A 6 -7.88 -1.20 1.92
N LEU A 7 -8.31 0.06 1.68
CA LEU A 7 -9.11 0.80 2.66
C LEU A 7 -10.47 0.13 2.97
N PRO A 8 -11.30 -0.23 1.98
CA PRO A 8 -12.54 -0.95 2.24
C PRO A 8 -12.30 -2.34 2.84
N LEU A 9 -11.23 -3.04 2.43
CA LEU A 9 -10.84 -4.32 3.02
C LEU A 9 -10.56 -4.16 4.53
N ILE A 10 -9.75 -3.17 4.93
CA ILE A 10 -9.41 -2.92 6.34
C ILE A 10 -10.66 -2.60 7.15
N PHE A 11 -11.58 -1.79 6.59
CA PHE A 11 -12.85 -1.52 7.24
C PHE A 11 -13.62 -2.81 7.53
N CYS A 12 -13.81 -3.66 6.51
CA CYS A 12 -14.51 -4.93 6.64
C CYS A 12 -13.84 -5.85 7.67
N THR A 13 -12.53 -6.04 7.59
CA THR A 13 -11.81 -6.96 8.48
C THR A 13 -11.72 -6.45 9.91
N THR A 14 -11.52 -5.14 10.11
CA THR A 14 -11.48 -4.53 11.44
C THR A 14 -12.82 -4.68 12.13
N LEU A 15 -13.92 -4.32 11.45
CA LEU A 15 -15.25 -4.42 12.01
C LEU A 15 -15.64 -5.87 12.27
N ALA A 16 -15.36 -6.78 11.33
CA ALA A 16 -15.58 -8.22 11.53
C ALA A 16 -14.84 -8.75 12.76
N LEU A 17 -13.57 -8.36 12.93
CA LEU A 17 -12.77 -8.80 14.07
C LEU A 17 -13.28 -8.27 15.41
N LEU A 18 -13.70 -7.01 15.46
CA LEU A 18 -14.34 -6.43 16.66
C LEU A 18 -15.66 -7.14 17.00
N LEU A 19 -16.49 -7.43 15.99
CA LEU A 19 -17.74 -8.17 16.19
C LEU A 19 -17.50 -9.59 16.70
N LEU A 20 -16.49 -10.30 16.17
CA LEU A 20 -16.10 -11.62 16.66
C LEU A 20 -15.56 -11.56 18.09
N TYR A 21 -14.77 -10.53 18.42
CA TYR A 21 -14.28 -10.33 19.79
C TYR A 21 -15.41 -10.07 20.79
N GLU A 22 -16.39 -9.23 20.42
CA GLU A 22 -17.56 -8.99 21.26
C GLU A 22 -18.41 -10.24 21.43
N GLU A 23 -18.59 -11.04 20.37
CA GLU A 23 -19.32 -12.31 20.43
C GLU A 23 -18.59 -13.33 21.31
N PHE A 24 -17.25 -13.40 21.20
CA PHE A 24 -16.42 -14.27 22.02
C PHE A 24 -16.60 -13.99 23.53
N GLY A 25 -16.84 -12.73 23.90
CA GLY A 25 -17.11 -12.31 25.27
C GLY A 25 -18.53 -12.61 25.80
N ARG A 26 -19.47 -13.04 24.95
CA ARG A 26 -20.88 -13.31 25.30
C ARG A 26 -21.14 -14.78 25.59
N ASP A 27 -22.29 -15.09 26.21
CA ASP A 27 -22.68 -16.46 26.53
C ASP A 27 -23.38 -17.21 25.37
N ARG A 28 -23.88 -16.49 24.36
CA ARG A 28 -24.60 -17.05 23.20
C ARG A 28 -24.31 -16.27 21.93
N SER A 29 -24.33 -16.98 20.80
CA SER A 29 -24.16 -16.40 19.47
C SER A 29 -25.34 -15.50 19.09
N THR A 30 -25.04 -14.36 18.48
CA THR A 30 -26.00 -13.34 18.04
C THR A 30 -25.84 -13.05 16.55
N TYR A 31 -26.59 -12.07 16.02
CA TYR A 31 -26.47 -11.61 14.63
C TYR A 31 -25.06 -11.12 14.27
N ARG A 32 -24.23 -10.77 15.27
CA ARG A 32 -22.88 -10.23 15.10
C ARG A 32 -21.93 -11.24 14.44
N SER A 33 -22.05 -12.51 14.80
CA SER A 33 -21.34 -13.60 14.11
C SER A 33 -21.64 -13.55 12.60
N TYR A 34 -22.91 -13.56 12.22
CA TYR A 34 -23.32 -13.54 10.81
C TYR A 34 -22.85 -12.28 10.08
N LEU A 35 -22.97 -11.11 10.74
CA LEU A 35 -22.48 -9.85 10.18
C LEU A 35 -20.96 -9.85 10.00
N ALA A 36 -20.21 -10.43 10.93
CA ALA A 36 -18.75 -10.57 10.79
C ALA A 36 -18.39 -11.43 9.57
N PHE A 37 -19.04 -12.58 9.39
CA PHE A 37 -18.79 -13.43 8.22
C PHE A 37 -19.26 -12.80 6.90
N LEU A 38 -20.37 -12.05 6.91
CA LEU A 38 -20.80 -11.22 5.77
C LEU A 38 -19.73 -10.21 5.39
N LEU A 39 -19.17 -9.47 6.37
CA LEU A 39 -18.10 -8.50 6.14
C LEU A 39 -16.81 -9.17 5.62
N MET A 40 -16.45 -10.35 6.13
CA MET A 40 -15.33 -11.13 5.58
C MET A 40 -15.58 -11.57 4.12
N GLY A 41 -16.83 -11.88 3.77
CA GLY A 41 -17.25 -12.21 2.40
C GLY A 41 -17.14 -11.01 1.47
N LEU A 42 -17.71 -9.87 1.87
CA LEU A 42 -17.60 -8.60 1.14
C LEU A 42 -16.13 -8.16 0.99
N GLY A 43 -15.32 -8.28 2.03
CA GLY A 43 -13.88 -8.01 1.98
C GLY A 43 -13.14 -8.92 1.00
N SER A 44 -13.57 -10.18 0.87
CA SER A 44 -13.00 -11.12 -0.11
C SER A 44 -13.31 -10.72 -1.54
N LEU A 45 -14.55 -10.26 -1.80
CA LEU A 45 -14.95 -9.73 -3.10
C LEU A 45 -14.24 -8.42 -3.46
N ILE A 46 -13.98 -7.56 -2.46
CA ILE A 46 -13.25 -6.30 -2.66
C ILE A 46 -11.81 -6.56 -3.12
N LYS A 47 -11.13 -7.55 -2.52
CA LYS A 47 -9.71 -7.75 -2.78
C LYS A 47 -9.27 -9.20 -2.81
N SER A 48 -9.35 -9.90 -1.68
CA SER A 48 -8.85 -11.28 -1.62
C SER A 48 -9.32 -12.04 -0.38
N PRO A 49 -9.17 -13.39 -0.37
CA PRO A 49 -9.49 -14.23 0.78
C PRO A 49 -8.76 -13.89 2.08
N ILE A 50 -7.77 -12.98 2.05
CA ILE A 50 -7.15 -12.42 3.26
C ILE A 50 -8.19 -11.77 4.20
N ALA A 51 -9.37 -11.43 3.69
CA ALA A 51 -10.48 -10.97 4.51
C ALA A 51 -10.95 -11.99 5.56
N LEU A 52 -10.53 -13.27 5.49
CA LEU A 52 -10.72 -14.28 6.54
C LEU A 52 -9.75 -14.13 7.73
N LEU A 53 -8.80 -13.19 7.68
CA LEU A 53 -7.87 -12.91 8.77
C LEU A 53 -8.55 -12.74 10.15
N PRO A 54 -9.71 -12.06 10.31
CA PRO A 54 -10.39 -11.93 11.59
C PRO A 54 -10.68 -13.27 12.28
N MET A 55 -11.09 -14.28 11.52
CA MET A 55 -11.32 -15.63 12.04
C MET A 55 -10.02 -16.23 12.60
N VAL A 56 -8.90 -16.08 11.89
CA VAL A 56 -7.61 -16.59 12.35
C VAL A 56 -7.19 -15.88 13.63
N ILE A 57 -7.31 -14.55 13.69
CA ILE A 57 -6.90 -13.76 14.85
C ILE A 57 -7.72 -14.11 16.10
N ILE A 58 -9.05 -14.29 15.98
CA ILE A 58 -9.87 -14.66 17.15
C ILE A 58 -9.54 -16.07 17.67
N ILE A 59 -9.21 -17.01 16.77
CA ILE A 59 -8.75 -18.35 17.15
C ILE A 59 -7.40 -18.26 17.88
N VAL A 60 -6.44 -17.53 17.32
CA VAL A 60 -5.12 -17.31 17.97
C VAL A 60 -5.30 -16.67 19.33
N TYR A 61 -6.17 -15.66 19.47
CA TYR A 61 -6.49 -15.04 20.75
C TYR A 61 -7.04 -16.07 21.76
N ALA A 62 -8.00 -16.91 21.36
CA ALA A 62 -8.57 -17.92 22.23
C ALA A 62 -7.54 -18.98 22.68
N LEU A 63 -6.62 -19.37 21.79
CA LEU A 63 -5.55 -20.32 22.10
C LEU A 63 -4.54 -19.71 23.07
N VAL A 64 -4.05 -18.50 22.79
CA VAL A 64 -3.06 -17.80 23.63
C VAL A 64 -3.62 -17.50 25.02
N THR A 65 -4.90 -17.12 25.13
CA THR A 65 -5.57 -16.86 26.41
C THR A 65 -6.09 -18.13 27.10
N LYS A 66 -5.95 -19.31 26.47
CA LYS A 66 -6.49 -20.60 26.94
C LYS A 66 -8.02 -20.59 27.13
N GLN A 67 -8.73 -19.70 26.42
CA GLN A 67 -10.19 -19.54 26.46
C GLN A 67 -10.90 -20.21 25.28
N TRP A 68 -10.30 -21.23 24.67
CA TRP A 68 -10.85 -22.02 23.55
C TRP A 68 -12.32 -22.43 23.68
N ARG A 69 -12.83 -22.72 24.90
CA ARG A 69 -14.25 -23.05 25.13
C ARG A 69 -15.21 -21.93 24.71
N LYS A 70 -14.78 -20.67 24.71
CA LYS A 70 -15.59 -19.52 24.28
C LYS A 70 -15.74 -19.42 22.75
N LEU A 71 -14.93 -20.14 21.98
CA LEU A 71 -15.10 -20.20 20.53
C LEU A 71 -16.48 -20.78 20.15
N LYS A 72 -17.10 -21.60 21.01
CA LYS A 72 -18.47 -22.11 20.78
C LYS A 72 -19.54 -21.01 20.68
N ASN A 73 -19.24 -19.80 21.15
CA ASN A 73 -20.15 -18.66 21.14
C ASN A 73 -20.24 -18.02 19.75
N ILE A 74 -19.30 -18.32 18.85
CA ILE A 74 -19.31 -17.86 17.46
C ILE A 74 -20.08 -18.90 16.62
N ALA A 75 -21.00 -18.44 15.79
CA ALA A 75 -21.74 -19.30 14.86
C ALA A 75 -20.87 -19.73 13.66
N TRP A 76 -19.81 -20.50 13.89
CA TRP A 76 -18.82 -20.89 12.88
C TRP A 76 -19.43 -21.44 11.60
N MET A 77 -20.23 -22.50 11.70
CA MET A 77 -20.79 -23.17 10.53
C MET A 77 -21.77 -22.28 9.78
N LYS A 78 -22.75 -21.70 10.48
CA LYS A 78 -23.77 -20.86 9.85
C LYS A 78 -23.20 -19.54 9.32
N GLY A 79 -22.24 -18.95 10.03
CA GLY A 79 -21.52 -17.76 9.59
C GLY A 79 -20.66 -18.06 8.37
N PHE A 80 -19.91 -19.16 8.37
CA PHE A 80 -19.11 -19.55 7.20
C PHE A 80 -19.99 -19.84 5.97
N LEU A 81 -21.21 -20.38 6.16
CA LEU A 81 -22.19 -20.49 5.07
C LEU A 81 -22.58 -19.11 4.49
N VAL A 82 -22.74 -18.07 5.32
CA VAL A 82 -22.95 -16.69 4.84
C VAL A 82 -21.76 -16.20 4.03
N TYR A 83 -20.54 -16.41 4.51
CA TYR A 83 -19.32 -16.10 3.77
C TYR A 83 -19.28 -16.80 2.40
N CYS A 84 -19.50 -18.11 2.38
CA CYS A 84 -19.52 -18.92 1.17
C CYS A 84 -20.62 -18.52 0.20
N ALA A 85 -21.80 -18.13 0.69
CA ALA A 85 -22.88 -17.64 -0.17
C ALA A 85 -22.44 -16.36 -0.91
N VAL A 86 -21.87 -15.39 -0.19
CA VAL A 86 -21.42 -14.11 -0.76
C VAL A 86 -20.31 -14.33 -1.80
N VAL A 87 -19.27 -15.08 -1.45
CA VAL A 87 -18.14 -15.33 -2.36
C VAL A 87 -18.55 -16.25 -3.51
N GLY A 88 -19.36 -17.27 -3.23
CA GLY A 88 -19.85 -18.25 -4.18
C GLY A 88 -20.71 -17.64 -5.28
N ILE A 89 -21.57 -16.66 -4.96
CA ILE A 89 -22.37 -15.95 -5.97
C ILE A 89 -21.47 -15.33 -7.03
N TRP A 90 -20.39 -14.67 -6.63
CA TRP A 90 -19.45 -14.07 -7.59
C TRP A 90 -18.66 -15.13 -8.36
N ILE A 91 -18.20 -16.20 -7.71
CA ILE A 91 -17.48 -17.29 -8.39
C ILE A 91 -18.35 -17.94 -9.46
N VAL A 92 -19.62 -18.22 -9.16
CA VAL A 92 -20.57 -18.80 -10.13
C VAL A 92 -20.80 -17.84 -11.30
N ALA A 93 -21.05 -16.56 -11.02
CA ALA A 93 -21.25 -15.56 -12.08
C ALA A 93 -20.00 -15.38 -12.96
N ALA A 94 -18.80 -15.36 -12.38
CA ALA A 94 -17.55 -15.25 -13.12
C ALA A 94 -17.28 -16.50 -13.97
N PHE A 95 -17.61 -17.68 -13.44
CA PHE A 95 -17.47 -18.94 -14.17
C PHE A 95 -18.44 -19.02 -15.35
N ASP A 96 -19.70 -18.62 -15.15
CA ASP A 96 -20.71 -18.57 -16.21
C ASP A 96 -20.34 -17.58 -17.32
N ALA A 97 -19.83 -16.40 -16.94
CA ALA A 97 -19.46 -15.36 -17.91
C ALA A 97 -18.17 -15.62 -18.69
N ALA A 98 -17.15 -16.24 -18.07
CA ALA A 98 -15.79 -16.31 -18.63
C ALA A 98 -15.17 -17.73 -18.65
N GLY A 99 -15.88 -18.73 -18.14
CA GLY A 99 -15.47 -20.13 -18.15
C GLY A 99 -14.36 -20.50 -17.16
N TYR A 100 -14.02 -21.80 -17.15
CA TYR A 100 -13.05 -22.39 -16.21
C TYR A 100 -11.65 -21.78 -16.29
N TYR A 101 -11.19 -21.45 -17.51
CA TYR A 101 -9.84 -20.93 -17.69
C TYR A 101 -9.65 -19.58 -16.98
N TYR A 102 -10.61 -18.66 -17.13
CA TYR A 102 -10.60 -17.38 -16.43
C TYR A 102 -10.61 -17.56 -14.90
N PHE A 103 -11.46 -18.45 -14.39
CA PHE A 103 -11.50 -18.76 -12.95
C PHE A 103 -10.16 -19.32 -12.44
N LYS A 104 -9.58 -20.29 -13.15
CA LYS A 104 -8.31 -20.91 -12.79
C LYS A 104 -7.18 -19.89 -12.71
N VAL A 105 -7.08 -19.02 -13.71
CA VAL A 105 -6.01 -18.01 -13.77
C VAL A 105 -6.24 -16.90 -12.73
N THR A 106 -7.47 -16.36 -12.65
CA THR A 106 -7.77 -15.17 -11.85
C THR A 106 -7.90 -15.47 -10.36
N VAL A 107 -8.41 -16.66 -10.01
CA VAL A 107 -8.67 -17.03 -8.61
C VAL A 107 -7.61 -18.01 -8.11
N LEU A 108 -7.52 -19.20 -8.73
CA LEU A 108 -6.71 -20.29 -8.18
C LEU A 108 -5.21 -20.00 -8.27
N ASN A 109 -4.71 -19.68 -9.47
CA ASN A 109 -3.29 -19.42 -9.70
C ASN A 109 -2.84 -18.19 -8.90
N LYS A 110 -3.62 -17.11 -8.88
CA LYS A 110 -3.33 -15.92 -8.07
C LYS A 110 -3.21 -16.26 -6.58
N VAL A 111 -4.16 -16.99 -5.99
CA VAL A 111 -4.09 -17.32 -4.56
C VAL A 111 -2.84 -18.15 -4.24
N LEU A 112 -2.53 -19.16 -5.06
CA LEU A 112 -1.38 -20.04 -4.88
C LEU A 112 -0.04 -19.32 -5.13
N GLY A 113 0.02 -18.51 -6.19
CA GLY A 113 1.21 -17.73 -6.55
C GLY A 113 1.55 -16.70 -5.48
N TYR A 114 0.57 -16.03 -4.89
CA TYR A 114 0.81 -15.08 -3.80
C TYR A 114 1.25 -15.78 -2.51
N ALA A 115 0.66 -16.93 -2.18
CA ALA A 115 1.03 -17.69 -1.00
C ALA A 115 2.48 -18.20 -1.07
N SER A 116 2.87 -18.74 -2.23
CA SER A 116 4.23 -19.25 -2.49
C SER A 116 5.27 -18.16 -2.73
N GLY A 117 4.83 -16.95 -3.12
CA GLY A 117 5.73 -15.87 -3.55
C GLY A 117 6.17 -15.99 -5.01
N ALA A 118 5.64 -16.95 -5.77
CA ALA A 118 5.83 -17.04 -7.21
C ALA A 118 5.20 -15.85 -7.95
N ASP A 119 4.13 -15.28 -7.39
CA ASP A 119 3.48 -14.07 -7.89
C ASP A 119 3.56 -12.91 -6.89
N GLY A 120 3.57 -11.68 -7.43
CA GLY A 120 3.50 -10.44 -6.67
C GLY A 120 4.88 -9.88 -6.30
N HIS A 121 5.16 -9.75 -5.01
CA HIS A 121 6.37 -9.09 -4.50
C HIS A 121 7.12 -10.01 -3.53
N PRO A 122 7.94 -10.95 -4.05
CA PRO A 122 8.71 -11.85 -3.21
C PRO A 122 9.69 -11.02 -2.36
N ASN A 123 9.57 -11.18 -1.05
CA ASN A 123 10.36 -10.43 -0.08
C ASN A 123 10.69 -11.34 1.12
N PRO A 124 11.85 -11.15 1.77
CA PRO A 124 12.28 -12.00 2.87
C PRO A 124 11.33 -11.91 4.07
N PHE A 125 11.37 -12.90 4.96
CA PHE A 125 10.49 -12.93 6.14
C PHE A 125 10.65 -11.70 7.05
N TYR A 126 11.84 -11.09 7.10
CA TYR A 126 12.13 -9.89 7.88
C TYR A 126 11.73 -8.58 7.20
N TYR A 127 11.13 -8.61 6.00
CA TYR A 127 10.71 -7.41 5.26
C TYR A 127 9.91 -6.43 6.13
N TYR A 128 8.93 -6.95 6.85
CA TYR A 128 8.07 -6.14 7.71
C TYR A 128 8.75 -5.61 8.97
N LEU A 129 9.86 -6.21 9.43
CA LEU A 129 10.66 -5.64 10.52
C LEU A 129 11.32 -4.32 10.11
N ILE A 130 11.51 -4.11 8.81
CA ILE A 130 12.13 -2.90 8.26
C ILE A 130 11.03 -1.92 7.82
N THR A 131 10.02 -2.38 7.08
CA THR A 131 9.03 -1.46 6.50
C THR A 131 8.01 -0.94 7.50
N PHE A 132 7.51 -1.78 8.42
CA PHE A 132 6.51 -1.34 9.39
C PHE A 132 6.98 -0.17 10.25
N PRO A 133 8.22 -0.18 10.82
CA PRO A 133 8.71 0.95 11.56
C PRO A 133 8.70 2.28 10.81
N LEU A 134 8.99 2.25 9.51
CA LEU A 134 9.03 3.44 8.66
C LEU A 134 7.60 3.90 8.30
N GLU A 135 6.72 2.97 7.95
CA GLU A 135 5.35 3.25 7.54
C GLU A 135 4.44 3.68 8.70
N ALA A 136 4.79 3.32 9.93
CA ALA A 136 4.06 3.73 11.14
C ALA A 136 4.64 4.98 11.82
N LEU A 137 5.63 5.65 11.21
CA LEU A 137 6.11 6.95 11.70
C LEU A 137 4.97 7.98 11.74
N PRO A 138 4.97 8.89 12.75
CA PRO A 138 5.94 9.00 13.84
C PRO A 138 5.69 8.04 15.01
N TRP A 139 4.59 7.29 15.01
CA TRP A 139 4.10 6.55 16.17
C TRP A 139 4.99 5.37 16.55
N THR A 140 5.69 4.77 15.57
CA THR A 140 6.61 3.64 15.78
C THR A 140 7.57 3.82 16.94
N ILE A 141 8.09 5.03 17.16
CA ILE A 141 9.09 5.29 18.21
C ILE A 141 8.56 4.97 19.62
N PHE A 142 7.23 5.00 19.80
CA PHE A 142 6.56 4.66 21.04
C PHE A 142 6.28 3.16 21.18
N LEU A 143 6.48 2.35 20.13
CA LEU A 143 6.24 0.92 20.15
C LEU A 143 7.05 0.20 21.25
N ILE A 144 8.34 0.52 21.37
CA ILE A 144 9.24 -0.08 22.38
C ILE A 144 8.73 0.20 23.81
N PRO A 145 8.52 1.46 24.24
CA PRO A 145 8.02 1.70 25.58
C PRO A 145 6.58 1.22 25.79
N THR A 146 5.74 1.17 24.74
CA THR A 146 4.42 0.52 24.80
C THR A 146 4.56 -0.96 25.12
N PHE A 147 5.38 -1.73 24.40
CA PHE A 147 5.60 -3.15 24.70
C PHE A 147 6.25 -3.40 26.06
N HIS A 148 7.17 -2.53 26.49
CA HIS A 148 7.72 -2.59 27.84
C HIS A 148 6.61 -2.42 28.90
N SER A 149 5.69 -1.46 28.70
CA SER A 149 4.55 -1.26 29.58
C SER A 149 3.57 -2.45 29.57
N LEU A 150 3.30 -3.04 28.39
CA LEU A 150 2.49 -4.25 28.26
C LEU A 150 3.09 -5.41 29.05
N TYR A 151 4.40 -5.65 28.91
CA TYR A 151 5.09 -6.73 29.61
C TYR A 151 5.08 -6.54 31.14
N LYS A 152 5.31 -5.31 31.61
CA LYS A 152 5.32 -4.97 33.04
C LYS A 152 3.93 -5.13 33.67
N ASN A 153 2.87 -4.74 32.96
CA ASN A 153 1.50 -4.72 33.47
C ASN A 153 0.66 -5.92 33.03
N ARG A 154 1.28 -6.97 32.45
CA ARG A 154 0.62 -8.10 31.79
C ARG A 154 -0.53 -8.77 32.57
N ASN A 155 -0.43 -8.81 33.90
CA ASN A 155 -1.42 -9.43 34.77
C ASN A 155 -2.66 -8.56 35.00
N GLN A 156 -2.57 -7.25 34.74
CA GLN A 156 -3.62 -6.26 35.02
C GLN A 156 -4.10 -5.55 33.74
N LEU A 157 -3.71 -6.04 32.56
CA LEU A 157 -4.13 -5.44 31.31
C LEU A 157 -5.64 -5.61 31.10
N PRO A 158 -6.35 -4.57 30.64
CA PRO A 158 -7.71 -4.73 30.14
C PRO A 158 -7.75 -5.76 29.00
N GLU A 159 -8.82 -6.54 28.90
CA GLU A 159 -8.94 -7.59 27.88
C GLU A 159 -8.79 -7.06 26.45
N MET A 160 -9.33 -5.87 26.16
CA MET A 160 -9.16 -5.24 24.86
C MET A 160 -7.69 -4.94 24.51
N ILE A 161 -6.87 -4.61 25.51
CA ILE A 161 -5.44 -4.33 25.30
C ILE A 161 -4.67 -5.64 25.07
N LYS A 162 -5.01 -6.71 25.80
CA LYS A 162 -4.46 -8.05 25.54
C LYS A 162 -4.84 -8.52 24.14
N PHE A 163 -6.09 -8.35 23.76
CA PHE A 163 -6.60 -8.68 22.44
C PHE A 163 -5.87 -7.90 21.33
N SER A 164 -5.76 -6.58 21.46
CA SER A 164 -5.02 -5.75 20.49
C SER A 164 -3.54 -6.14 20.39
N ALA A 165 -2.88 -6.50 21.49
CA ALA A 165 -1.50 -6.98 21.46
C ALA A 165 -1.37 -8.30 20.66
N ILE A 166 -2.28 -9.24 20.90
CA ILE A 166 -2.30 -10.51 20.16
C ILE A 166 -2.67 -10.28 18.69
N TRP A 167 -3.64 -9.42 18.40
CA TRP A 167 -4.01 -9.04 17.04
C TRP A 167 -2.82 -8.46 16.28
N LEU A 168 -2.10 -7.49 16.85
CA LEU A 168 -0.92 -6.90 16.24
C LEU A 168 0.15 -7.96 15.95
N ILE A 169 0.53 -8.75 16.97
CA ILE A 169 1.61 -9.75 16.85
C ILE A 169 1.23 -10.85 15.86
N ALA A 170 0.03 -11.42 15.99
CA ALA A 170 -0.42 -12.51 15.12
C ALA A 170 -0.51 -12.05 13.66
N THR A 171 -1.05 -10.87 13.41
CA THR A 171 -1.09 -10.30 12.04
C THR A 171 0.31 -10.12 11.48
N PHE A 172 1.22 -9.52 12.25
CA PHE A 172 2.61 -9.31 11.85
C PHE A 172 3.31 -10.64 11.49
N VAL A 173 3.16 -11.67 12.34
CA VAL A 173 3.76 -12.99 12.11
C VAL A 173 3.16 -13.68 10.88
N ILE A 174 1.83 -13.68 10.73
CA ILE A 174 1.14 -14.29 9.60
C ILE A 174 1.60 -13.67 8.28
N PHE A 175 1.60 -12.33 8.17
CA PHE A 175 2.05 -11.66 6.96
C PHE A 175 3.55 -11.82 6.71
N SER A 176 4.37 -11.91 7.76
CA SER A 176 5.81 -12.19 7.62
C SER A 176 6.11 -13.59 7.09
N ALA A 177 5.20 -14.55 7.32
CA ALA A 177 5.31 -15.92 6.83
C ALA A 177 4.84 -16.12 5.38
N ILE A 178 3.98 -15.25 4.85
CA ILE A 178 3.49 -15.33 3.46
C ILE A 178 4.59 -14.94 2.46
N GLY A 179 4.73 -15.66 1.34
CA GLY A 179 5.79 -15.44 0.37
C GLY A 179 5.79 -14.03 -0.23
N SER A 180 4.65 -13.62 -0.79
CA SER A 180 4.46 -12.29 -1.40
C SER A 180 4.17 -11.22 -0.35
N LYS A 181 5.01 -10.18 -0.25
CA LYS A 181 4.87 -9.11 0.75
C LYS A 181 4.93 -7.73 0.14
N ARG A 182 4.02 -6.88 0.60
CA ARG A 182 3.95 -5.45 0.26
C ARG A 182 3.62 -4.66 1.52
N GLY A 183 4.22 -3.49 1.70
CA GLY A 183 3.99 -2.62 2.87
C GLY A 183 2.52 -2.44 3.23
N LEU A 184 1.70 -2.09 2.23
CA LEU A 184 0.25 -1.89 2.37
C LEU A 184 -0.53 -3.09 2.94
N TYR A 185 -0.02 -4.33 2.84
CA TYR A 185 -0.72 -5.49 3.42
C TYR A 185 -0.78 -5.44 4.95
N LEU A 186 0.20 -4.78 5.59
CA LEU A 186 0.19 -4.58 7.03
C LEU A 186 -0.85 -3.58 7.50
N LEU A 187 -1.56 -2.88 6.63
CA LEU A 187 -2.62 -1.98 7.08
C LEU A 187 -3.64 -2.68 8.02
N GLN A 188 -3.78 -4.00 7.89
CA GLN A 188 -4.60 -4.84 8.76
C GLN A 188 -4.22 -4.87 10.24
N LEU A 189 -2.98 -4.51 10.61
CA LEU A 189 -2.55 -4.41 12.02
C LEU A 189 -2.62 -3.00 12.61
N TYR A 190 -2.84 -1.97 11.77
CA TYR A 190 -2.81 -0.57 12.22
C TYR A 190 -3.90 -0.22 13.24
N PRO A 191 -5.13 -0.76 13.18
CA PRO A 191 -6.12 -0.47 14.22
C PRO A 191 -5.67 -0.99 15.60
N ALA A 192 -5.09 -2.19 15.66
CA ALA A 192 -4.52 -2.74 16.89
C ALA A 192 -3.36 -1.87 17.40
N PHE A 193 -2.46 -1.48 16.50
CA PHE A 193 -1.34 -0.59 16.80
C PHE A 193 -1.82 0.77 17.35
N ALA A 194 -2.87 1.36 16.76
CA ALA A 194 -3.46 2.60 17.23
C ALA A 194 -4.03 2.47 18.64
N ILE A 195 -4.76 1.39 18.94
CA ILE A 195 -5.33 1.12 20.27
C ILE A 195 -4.22 0.99 21.32
N LEU A 196 -3.15 0.24 21.03
CA LEU A 196 -2.04 0.05 21.95
C LEU A 196 -1.26 1.34 22.20
N THR A 197 -1.05 2.12 21.15
CA THR A 197 -0.38 3.42 21.25
C THR A 197 -1.23 4.40 22.08
N ALA A 198 -2.53 4.48 21.80
CA ALA A 198 -3.47 5.32 22.56
C ALA A 198 -3.51 4.94 24.04
N TRP A 199 -3.62 3.64 24.35
CA TRP A 199 -3.56 3.13 25.72
C TRP A 199 -2.27 3.55 26.42
N TYR A 200 -1.12 3.45 25.75
CA TYR A 200 0.15 3.85 26.33
C TYR A 200 0.19 5.35 26.69
N PHE A 201 -0.31 6.23 25.81
CA PHE A 201 -0.44 7.65 26.13
C PHE A 201 -1.44 7.91 27.27
N GLU A 202 -2.56 7.19 27.30
CA GLU A 202 -3.55 7.27 28.38
C GLU A 202 -2.93 6.91 29.75
N GLN A 203 -2.08 5.88 29.82
CA GLN A 203 -1.37 5.52 31.06
C GLN A 203 -0.51 6.66 31.61
N HIS A 204 0.02 7.51 30.72
CA HIS A 204 0.77 8.70 31.12
C HIS A 204 -0.15 9.83 31.58
N LEU A 205 -1.25 10.08 30.86
CA LEU A 205 -2.21 11.13 31.16
C LEU A 205 -2.96 10.90 32.49
N THR A 206 -3.29 9.64 32.79
CA THR A 206 -3.94 9.22 34.05
C THR A 206 -2.97 9.07 35.23
N GLN A 207 -1.71 9.48 35.06
CA GLN A 207 -0.63 9.38 36.05
C GLN A 207 -0.28 7.97 36.56
N LYS A 208 -0.80 6.91 35.93
CA LYS A 208 -0.42 5.52 36.22
C LYS A 208 1.07 5.27 35.95
N ILE A 209 1.62 5.92 34.92
CA ILE A 209 3.07 6.00 34.68
C ILE A 209 3.57 7.40 35.07
N LYS A 210 4.31 7.49 36.19
CA LYS A 210 4.87 8.77 36.66
C LYS A 210 6.08 9.22 35.85
N SER A 211 6.95 8.29 35.44
CA SER A 211 8.19 8.60 34.71
C SER A 211 7.93 9.08 33.29
N MET A 212 8.49 10.23 32.93
CA MET A 212 8.43 10.79 31.58
C MET A 212 9.42 10.16 30.59
N LYS A 213 10.33 9.30 31.05
CA LYS A 213 11.40 8.74 30.20
C LYS A 213 10.83 8.04 28.96
N GLY A 214 9.75 7.28 29.12
CA GLY A 214 9.09 6.57 28.02
C GLY A 214 8.36 7.46 26.99
N LEU A 215 8.25 8.77 27.24
CA LEU A 215 7.78 9.75 26.25
C LEU A 215 8.93 10.61 25.73
N ARG A 216 9.81 11.08 26.63
CA ARG A 216 10.92 11.97 26.32
C ARG A 216 12.01 11.31 25.49
N VAL A 217 12.38 10.06 25.78
CA VAL A 217 13.44 9.37 25.03
C VAL A 217 13.02 9.18 23.56
N PRO A 218 11.84 8.61 23.24
CA PRO A 218 11.38 8.54 21.85
C PRO A 218 11.26 9.91 21.19
N ALA A 219 10.68 10.90 21.87
CA ALA A 219 10.53 12.26 21.35
C ALA A 219 11.89 12.92 21.04
N ALA A 220 12.90 12.70 21.89
CA ALA A 220 14.26 13.17 21.64
C ALA A 220 14.89 12.45 20.45
N SER A 221 14.74 11.13 20.36
CA SER A 221 15.26 10.33 19.25
C SER A 221 14.69 10.79 17.92
N ILE A 222 13.37 10.97 17.81
CA ILE A 222 12.77 11.47 16.56
C ILE A 222 13.17 12.92 16.28
N GLY A 223 13.26 13.78 17.30
CA GLY A 223 13.73 15.16 17.14
C GLY A 223 15.13 15.21 16.54
N ILE A 224 16.07 14.42 17.09
CA ILE A 224 17.44 14.32 16.58
C ILE A 224 17.46 13.76 15.16
N ILE A 225 16.72 12.67 14.89
CA ILE A 225 16.65 12.07 13.55
C ILE A 225 16.12 13.09 12.53
N LEU A 226 15.08 13.85 12.87
CA LEU A 226 14.52 14.88 12.01
C LEU A 226 15.51 16.03 11.77
N LEU A 227 16.24 16.48 12.78
CA LEU A 227 17.30 17.48 12.59
C LEU A 227 18.40 16.96 11.66
N VAL A 228 18.87 15.73 11.86
CA VAL A 228 19.90 15.12 11.01
C VAL A 228 19.41 14.97 9.58
N ILE A 229 18.20 14.46 9.36
CA ILE A 229 17.60 14.32 8.03
C ILE A 229 17.42 15.70 7.38
N GLY A 230 16.90 16.67 8.12
CA GLY A 230 16.67 18.02 7.62
C GLY A 230 17.95 18.73 7.20
N ILE A 231 18.99 18.69 8.04
CA ILE A 231 20.31 19.25 7.71
C ILE A 231 20.92 18.51 6.50
N PHE A 232 20.83 17.18 6.48
CA PHE A 232 21.31 16.38 5.36
C PHE A 232 20.61 16.75 4.04
N LEU A 233 19.29 16.93 4.05
CA LEU A 233 18.52 17.35 2.88
C LEU A 233 18.87 18.78 2.45
N LEU A 234 19.15 19.71 3.36
CA LEU A 234 19.65 21.04 2.99
C LEU A 234 21.03 20.99 2.34
N MET A 235 21.94 20.14 2.84
CA MET A 235 23.32 20.08 2.35
C MET A 235 23.48 19.26 1.07
N LYS A 236 22.66 18.22 0.88
CA LYS A 236 22.80 17.22 -0.20
C LYS A 236 21.56 17.08 -1.08
N GLY A 237 20.52 17.89 -0.83
CA GLY A 237 19.27 17.89 -1.60
C GLY A 237 19.53 18.03 -3.09
N ASP A 238 20.34 19.01 -3.50
CA ASP A 238 20.65 19.28 -4.91
C ASP A 238 21.37 18.11 -5.61
N VAL A 239 22.19 17.36 -4.88
CA VAL A 239 22.91 16.18 -5.41
C VAL A 239 21.96 15.00 -5.59
N LEU A 240 21.06 14.79 -4.62
CA LEU A 240 20.01 13.78 -4.69
C LEU A 240 19.01 14.11 -5.80
N ALA A 241 18.67 15.39 -5.93
CA ALA A 241 17.84 15.93 -6.99
C ALA A 241 18.49 15.70 -8.35
N GLY A 242 19.78 16.01 -8.51
CA GLY A 242 20.52 15.78 -9.75
C GLY A 242 20.53 14.31 -10.21
N LYS A 243 20.63 13.36 -9.27
CA LYS A 243 20.56 11.92 -9.59
C LYS A 243 19.15 11.44 -9.95
N ALA A 244 18.11 12.08 -9.41
CA ALA A 244 16.71 11.77 -9.72
C ALA A 244 16.20 12.50 -10.97
N ALA A 245 16.75 13.68 -11.27
CA ALA A 245 16.29 14.62 -12.29
C ALA A 245 16.95 14.44 -13.67
N VAL A 246 17.48 13.25 -13.98
CA VAL A 246 18.25 12.95 -15.21
C VAL A 246 17.42 13.04 -16.52
N ALA A 247 16.27 13.73 -16.54
CA ALA A 247 15.45 13.82 -17.75
C ALA A 247 14.80 15.19 -18.08
N SER A 248 14.83 16.22 -17.23
CA SER A 248 14.48 17.60 -17.68
C SER A 248 14.76 18.68 -16.62
N LEU A 249 15.18 19.86 -17.06
CA LEU A 249 15.31 21.07 -16.22
C LEU A 249 13.98 21.45 -15.53
N ALA A 250 12.85 21.19 -16.19
CA ALA A 250 11.51 21.45 -15.65
C ALA A 250 11.19 20.66 -14.37
N ASN A 251 11.82 19.48 -14.20
CA ASN A 251 11.61 18.65 -13.01
C ASN A 251 12.58 18.99 -11.87
N LYS A 252 13.69 19.68 -12.15
CA LYS A 252 14.69 20.02 -11.12
C LYS A 252 14.09 20.96 -10.06
N ALA A 253 13.46 22.06 -10.47
CA ALA A 253 12.85 23.01 -9.54
C ALA A 253 11.78 22.38 -8.63
N ALA A 254 10.99 21.44 -9.17
CA ALA A 254 10.00 20.70 -8.39
C ALA A 254 10.66 19.77 -7.35
N ILE A 255 11.75 19.09 -7.72
CA ILE A 255 12.51 18.22 -6.80
C ILE A 255 13.26 19.03 -5.74
N ASP A 256 13.82 20.18 -6.11
CA ASP A 256 14.48 21.10 -5.18
C ASP A 256 13.45 21.65 -4.17
N PHE A 257 12.25 22.04 -4.64
CA PHE A 257 11.15 22.49 -3.78
C PHE A 257 10.66 21.38 -2.83
N VAL A 258 10.56 20.13 -3.29
CA VAL A 258 10.27 18.97 -2.44
C VAL A 258 11.34 18.80 -1.37
N SER A 259 12.62 18.84 -1.77
CA SER A 259 13.75 18.64 -0.86
C SER A 259 13.79 19.72 0.21
N PHE A 260 13.61 20.99 -0.18
CA PHE A 260 13.54 22.13 0.74
C PHE A 260 12.34 22.04 1.68
N SER A 261 11.15 21.66 1.17
CA SER A 261 9.94 21.52 1.98
C SER A 261 10.08 20.42 3.04
N LEU A 262 10.64 19.27 2.66
CA LEU A 262 10.92 18.17 3.59
C LEU A 262 12.01 18.53 4.60
N ALA A 263 13.05 19.24 4.16
CA ALA A 263 14.11 19.71 5.04
C ALA A 263 13.59 20.71 6.07
N GLY A 264 12.81 21.70 5.64
CA GLY A 264 12.18 22.70 6.50
C GLY A 264 11.23 22.04 7.51
N LEU A 265 10.37 21.12 7.06
CA LEU A 265 9.49 20.36 7.95
C LEU A 265 10.30 19.60 9.01
N ALA A 266 11.35 18.90 8.61
CA ALA A 266 12.16 18.09 9.50
C ALA A 266 12.93 18.96 10.52
N ILE A 267 13.51 20.10 10.10
CA ILE A 267 14.22 21.00 11.02
C ILE A 267 13.25 21.65 12.01
N ILE A 268 12.13 22.19 11.52
CA ILE A 268 11.12 22.84 12.36
C ILE A 268 10.61 21.87 13.42
N PHE A 269 10.16 20.67 13.01
CA PHE A 269 9.67 19.70 13.97
C PHE A 269 10.78 19.11 14.85
N GLY A 270 12.00 18.97 14.34
CA GLY A 270 13.17 18.60 15.15
C GLY A 270 13.39 19.56 16.32
N CYS A 271 13.33 20.86 16.05
CA CYS A 271 13.41 21.92 17.08
C CYS A 271 12.19 21.89 18.02
N ILE A 272 10.97 21.74 17.50
CA ILE A 272 9.74 21.67 18.32
C ILE A 272 9.76 20.45 19.25
N PHE A 273 10.19 19.29 18.75
CA PHE A 273 10.38 18.10 19.58
C PHE A 273 11.42 18.35 20.68
N GLY A 274 12.55 19.00 20.35
CA GLY A 274 13.55 19.40 21.33
C GLY A 274 12.99 20.33 22.41
N ALA A 275 12.25 21.37 22.01
CA ALA A 275 11.58 22.29 22.94
C ALA A 275 10.56 21.57 23.85
N ALA A 276 9.79 20.63 23.29
CA ALA A 276 8.79 19.85 24.02
C ALA A 276 9.39 19.01 25.16
N LEU A 277 10.67 18.64 25.09
CA LEU A 277 11.34 17.86 26.16
C LEU A 277 11.48 18.65 27.46
N PHE A 278 11.59 19.98 27.39
CA PHE A 278 11.75 20.86 28.55
C PHE A 278 10.43 21.14 29.26
N HIS A 279 9.30 20.88 28.60
CA HIS A 279 7.99 21.01 29.23
C HIS A 279 7.67 19.84 30.18
N LYS A 280 6.94 20.17 31.27
CA LYS A 280 6.48 19.18 32.26
C LYS A 280 5.13 18.55 31.87
N ASP A 281 4.34 19.23 31.04
CA ASP A 281 3.04 18.70 30.58
C ASP A 281 3.24 17.63 29.49
N LYS A 282 2.74 16.42 29.76
CA LYS A 282 2.82 15.26 28.87
C LYS A 282 2.01 15.43 27.59
N ARG A 283 0.96 16.26 27.66
CA ARG A 283 0.07 16.56 26.53
C ARG A 283 0.82 17.28 25.41
N ILE A 284 1.86 18.03 25.73
CA ILE A 284 2.66 18.76 24.75
C ILE A 284 3.38 17.79 23.80
N ILE A 285 4.04 16.75 24.31
CA ILE A 285 4.70 15.75 23.47
C ILE A 285 3.69 15.08 22.53
N PHE A 286 2.53 14.70 23.05
CA PHE A 286 1.46 14.10 22.24
C PHE A 286 0.95 15.06 21.15
N GLY A 287 0.70 16.32 21.50
CA GLY A 287 0.29 17.36 20.56
C GLY A 287 1.32 17.59 19.45
N VAL A 288 2.61 17.59 19.77
CA VAL A 288 3.70 17.72 18.79
C VAL A 288 3.74 16.52 17.84
N VAL A 289 3.56 15.30 18.35
CA VAL A 289 3.50 14.09 17.49
C VAL A 289 2.33 14.16 16.52
N ILE A 290 1.14 14.58 16.99
CA ILE A 290 -0.04 14.78 16.12
C ILE A 290 0.23 15.85 15.08
N ALA A 291 0.72 17.01 15.50
CA ALA A 291 1.02 18.12 14.60
C ALA A 291 2.02 17.68 13.52
N PHE A 292 3.08 16.96 13.91
CA PHE A 292 4.05 16.42 12.96
C PHE A 292 3.42 15.45 11.96
N ALA A 293 2.60 14.50 12.45
CA ALA A 293 1.93 13.54 11.58
C ALA A 293 1.01 14.23 10.55
N ILE A 294 0.23 15.22 10.99
CA ILE A 294 -0.65 16.00 10.10
C ILE A 294 0.17 16.80 9.10
N SER A 295 1.17 17.55 9.55
CA SER A 295 2.04 18.34 8.66
C SER A 295 2.78 17.46 7.65
N LEU A 296 3.26 16.28 8.07
CA LEU A 296 3.88 15.32 7.17
C LEU A 296 2.90 14.84 6.10
N ILE A 297 1.67 14.48 6.46
CA ILE A 297 0.63 14.08 5.50
C ILE A 297 0.33 15.21 4.51
N LEU A 298 0.20 16.44 5.00
CA LEU A 298 -0.06 17.62 4.17
C LEU A 298 1.10 17.90 3.20
N VAL A 299 2.35 17.82 3.65
CA VAL A 299 3.53 18.00 2.78
C VAL A 299 3.64 16.87 1.76
N LEU A 300 3.43 15.61 2.17
CA LEU A 300 3.43 14.47 1.25
C LEU A 300 2.36 14.62 0.17
N LYS A 301 1.14 15.03 0.52
CA LYS A 301 0.03 15.18 -0.43
C LYS A 301 0.09 16.46 -1.26
N GLY A 302 0.49 17.58 -0.67
CA GLY A 302 0.46 18.91 -1.29
C GLY A 302 1.74 19.26 -2.06
N VAL A 303 2.87 18.67 -1.69
CA VAL A 303 4.18 19.00 -2.30
C VAL A 303 4.78 17.78 -2.99
N VAL A 304 4.93 16.65 -2.28
CA VAL A 304 5.64 15.49 -2.82
C VAL A 304 4.86 14.79 -3.93
N MET A 305 3.59 14.46 -3.70
CA MET A 305 2.78 13.74 -4.70
C MET A 305 2.61 14.54 -6.01
N PRO A 306 2.31 15.85 -6.01
CA PRO A 306 2.24 16.63 -7.24
C PRO A 306 3.55 16.68 -8.01
N ALA A 307 4.70 16.75 -7.34
CA ALA A 307 6.02 16.74 -7.98
C ALA A 307 6.38 15.36 -8.56
N VAL A 308 5.98 14.27 -7.90
CA VAL A 308 6.28 12.90 -8.33
C VAL A 308 5.30 12.40 -9.41
N ASN A 309 4.06 12.91 -9.42
CA ASN A 309 3.01 12.42 -10.31
C ASN A 309 3.37 12.53 -11.81
N PRO A 310 3.95 13.64 -12.32
CA PRO A 310 4.43 13.72 -13.71
C PRO A 310 5.52 12.71 -14.05
N LEU A 311 6.33 12.32 -13.06
CA LEU A 311 7.41 11.36 -13.26
C LEU A 311 6.92 9.92 -13.25
N LYS A 312 5.84 9.61 -12.52
CA LYS A 312 5.37 8.23 -12.29
C LYS A 312 4.09 7.88 -13.05
N SER A 313 3.33 8.87 -13.51
CA SER A 313 2.03 8.66 -14.14
C SER A 313 2.14 8.51 -15.65
N GLU A 314 1.42 7.52 -16.19
CA GLU A 314 1.23 7.31 -17.63
C GLU A 314 0.31 8.38 -18.26
N ARG A 315 -0.32 9.23 -17.44
CA ARG A 315 -1.33 10.22 -17.86
C ARG A 315 -0.90 11.06 -19.06
N TYR A 316 0.29 11.63 -19.04
CA TYR A 316 0.75 12.53 -20.09
C TYR A 316 0.98 11.82 -21.43
N LEU A 317 1.45 10.57 -21.40
CA LEU A 317 1.57 9.74 -22.60
C LEU A 317 0.17 9.31 -23.07
N ALA A 318 -0.73 8.97 -22.15
CA ALA A 318 -2.11 8.60 -22.47
C ALA A 318 -2.91 9.74 -23.12
N GLU A 319 -2.75 10.97 -22.62
CA GLU A 319 -3.36 12.18 -23.17
C GLU A 319 -2.77 12.53 -24.55
N GLU A 320 -1.46 12.36 -24.75
CA GLU A 320 -0.85 12.55 -26.08
C GLU A 320 -1.34 11.49 -27.07
N LEU A 321 -1.37 10.22 -26.66
CA LEU A 321 -1.94 9.13 -27.47
C LEU A 321 -3.36 9.48 -27.92
N ALA A 322 -4.19 10.03 -27.02
CA ALA A 322 -5.55 10.43 -27.35
C ALA A 322 -5.62 11.59 -28.35
N ARG A 323 -4.67 12.55 -28.30
CA ARG A 323 -4.59 13.66 -29.26
C ARG A 323 -4.13 13.21 -30.64
N GLN A 324 -3.23 12.24 -30.70
CA GLN A 324 -2.64 11.75 -31.94
C GLN A 324 -3.55 10.75 -32.66
N ARG A 325 -4.45 10.09 -31.93
CA ARG A 325 -5.34 9.04 -32.46
C ARG A 325 -6.45 9.64 -33.30
N THR A 326 -6.58 9.16 -34.54
CA THR A 326 -7.77 9.37 -35.38
C THR A 326 -8.81 8.27 -35.15
N ALA A 327 -10.08 8.55 -35.45
CA ALA A 327 -11.16 7.56 -35.31
C ALA A 327 -10.83 6.28 -36.12
N ASN A 328 -10.99 5.10 -35.50
CA ASN A 328 -10.68 3.79 -36.05
C ASN A 328 -9.19 3.49 -36.34
N GLN A 329 -8.27 4.33 -35.85
CA GLN A 329 -6.85 4.05 -35.94
C GLN A 329 -6.44 2.91 -34.98
N PRO A 330 -5.71 1.87 -35.45
CA PRO A 330 -5.25 0.81 -34.59
C PRO A 330 -4.21 1.29 -33.58
N VAL A 331 -4.31 0.82 -32.34
CA VAL A 331 -3.37 1.15 -31.25
C VAL A 331 -2.80 -0.12 -30.65
N GLY A 332 -1.50 -0.33 -30.83
CA GLY A 332 -0.75 -1.44 -30.24
C GLY A 332 -0.05 -1.06 -28.95
N LEU A 333 0.11 -2.02 -28.05
CA LEU A 333 0.89 -1.90 -26.82
C LEU A 333 1.97 -2.98 -26.81
N TRP A 334 3.25 -2.61 -26.70
CA TRP A 334 4.35 -3.58 -26.67
C TRP A 334 5.21 -3.48 -25.42
N GLY A 335 5.50 -4.63 -24.81
CA GLY A 335 6.42 -4.76 -23.68
C GLY A 335 5.81 -4.51 -22.30
N PHE A 336 4.47 -4.57 -22.20
CA PHE A 336 3.75 -4.45 -20.93
C PHE A 336 3.23 -5.82 -20.51
N GLU A 337 3.82 -6.41 -19.48
CA GLU A 337 3.38 -7.69 -18.89
C GLU A 337 2.09 -7.52 -18.05
N ASN A 338 0.99 -7.01 -18.63
CA ASN A 338 -0.34 -6.77 -18.00
C ASN A 338 -0.60 -5.36 -17.42
N ASN A 339 -0.08 -4.27 -18.01
CA ASN A 339 -0.35 -2.92 -17.50
C ASN A 339 -0.83 -1.93 -18.58
N ASP A 340 -1.92 -2.27 -19.25
CA ASP A 340 -2.74 -1.39 -20.09
C ASP A 340 -3.70 -0.48 -19.28
N SER A 341 -4.00 -0.87 -18.04
CA SER A 341 -5.03 -0.24 -17.20
C SER A 341 -4.84 1.25 -16.94
N GLY A 342 -3.60 1.75 -16.92
CA GLY A 342 -3.33 3.17 -16.70
C GLY A 342 -3.71 4.01 -17.92
N PHE A 343 -3.38 3.57 -19.13
CA PHE A 343 -3.77 4.24 -20.36
C PHE A 343 -5.28 4.26 -20.54
N ILE A 344 -5.93 3.10 -20.45
CA ILE A 344 -7.39 2.95 -20.57
C ILE A 344 -8.09 3.88 -19.56
N PHE A 345 -7.59 3.96 -18.33
CA PHE A 345 -8.16 4.85 -17.32
C PHE A 345 -8.13 6.33 -17.73
N TYR A 346 -7.06 6.80 -18.38
CA TYR A 346 -6.89 8.22 -18.70
C TYR A 346 -7.50 8.64 -20.04
N ASN A 347 -7.59 7.73 -21.02
CA ASN A 347 -8.06 8.07 -22.36
C ASN A 347 -9.23 7.21 -22.87
N GLY A 348 -9.61 6.14 -22.18
CA GLY A 348 -10.66 5.22 -22.62
C GLY A 348 -10.32 4.40 -23.87
N ILE A 349 -9.07 4.44 -24.32
CA ILE A 349 -8.59 3.74 -25.51
C ILE A 349 -8.18 2.34 -25.11
N TYR A 350 -8.92 1.35 -25.60
CA TYR A 350 -8.50 -0.05 -25.56
C TYR A 350 -7.46 -0.29 -26.67
N PHE A 351 -6.45 -1.08 -26.34
CA PHE A 351 -5.43 -1.49 -27.30
C PHE A 351 -5.95 -2.67 -28.11
N ASP A 352 -5.74 -2.66 -29.43
CA ASP A 352 -6.24 -3.69 -30.34
C ASP A 352 -5.43 -4.99 -30.16
N PRO A 353 -4.09 -4.93 -30.16
CA PRO A 353 -3.27 -5.98 -29.56
C PRO A 353 -2.42 -5.49 -28.38
N VAL A 354 -2.36 -6.31 -27.33
CA VAL A 354 -1.21 -6.35 -26.40
C VAL A 354 -0.21 -7.32 -27.01
N LEU A 355 0.93 -6.79 -27.44
CA LEU A 355 1.95 -7.48 -28.19
C LEU A 355 3.02 -7.97 -27.20
N ASP A 356 3.28 -9.27 -27.19
CA ASP A 356 4.26 -9.89 -26.31
C ASP A 356 5.53 -10.27 -27.09
N HIS A 357 5.34 -10.73 -28.33
CA HIS A 357 6.40 -11.22 -29.21
C HIS A 357 6.80 -10.18 -30.25
N VAL A 358 8.07 -10.24 -30.68
CA VAL A 358 8.63 -9.28 -31.63
C VAL A 358 7.96 -9.41 -33.00
N GLU A 359 7.63 -10.64 -33.39
CA GLU A 359 6.95 -11.00 -34.62
C GLU A 359 5.58 -10.31 -34.72
N GLU A 360 4.83 -10.29 -33.62
CA GLU A 360 3.52 -9.62 -33.55
C GLU A 360 3.66 -8.11 -33.75
N VAL A 361 4.73 -7.51 -33.24
CA VAL A 361 5.03 -6.09 -33.44
C VAL A 361 5.33 -5.82 -34.92
N TYR A 362 6.14 -6.66 -35.57
CA TYR A 362 6.37 -6.55 -37.02
C TYR A 362 5.07 -6.68 -37.81
N GLU A 363 4.23 -7.68 -37.51
CA GLU A 363 2.94 -7.85 -38.18
C GLU A 363 2.03 -6.64 -37.97
N PHE A 364 1.96 -6.12 -36.74
CA PHE A 364 1.21 -4.92 -36.42
C PHE A 364 1.70 -3.73 -37.24
N LEU A 365 3.01 -3.50 -37.31
CA LEU A 365 3.63 -2.42 -38.07
C LEU A 365 3.50 -2.57 -39.60
N LYS A 366 3.32 -3.78 -40.13
CA LYS A 366 3.10 -4.06 -41.57
C LYS A 366 1.67 -3.85 -42.07
N ARG A 367 0.66 -3.83 -41.19
CA ARG A 367 -0.75 -3.56 -41.59
C ARG A 367 -0.88 -2.28 -42.45
N PRO A 368 -1.84 -2.18 -43.38
CA PRO A 368 -2.06 -0.94 -44.11
C PRO A 368 -2.59 0.18 -43.19
N GLY A 369 -2.28 1.43 -43.53
CA GLY A 369 -2.77 2.63 -42.83
C GLY A 369 -1.90 3.10 -41.66
N GLU A 370 -2.15 4.32 -41.20
CA GLU A 370 -1.46 4.89 -40.04
C GLU A 370 -1.81 4.12 -38.76
N LYS A 371 -0.82 3.90 -37.89
CA LYS A 371 -0.98 3.18 -36.62
C LYS A 371 -0.24 3.87 -35.50
N LEU A 372 -0.73 3.66 -34.28
CA LEU A 372 -0.05 4.11 -33.07
C LEU A 372 0.48 2.89 -32.31
N LEU A 373 1.71 2.98 -31.84
CA LEU A 373 2.34 1.97 -31.01
C LEU A 373 2.91 2.63 -29.76
N VAL A 374 2.45 2.14 -28.59
CA VAL A 374 3.03 2.50 -27.31
C VAL A 374 4.03 1.42 -26.91
N VAL A 375 5.26 1.82 -26.64
CA VAL A 375 6.35 0.89 -26.28
C VAL A 375 6.81 1.15 -24.86
N ALA A 376 6.83 0.09 -24.03
CA ALA A 376 7.19 0.16 -22.62
C ALA A 376 8.67 0.53 -22.38
N SER A 377 9.55 0.14 -23.31
CA SER A 377 10.99 0.30 -23.18
C SER A 377 11.61 0.69 -24.52
N ALA A 378 12.12 1.92 -24.59
CA ALA A 378 12.87 2.43 -25.72
C ALA A 378 14.11 1.58 -26.00
N ASP A 379 14.84 1.15 -24.96
CA ASP A 379 16.02 0.29 -25.12
C ASP A 379 15.66 -1.06 -25.75
N ARG A 380 14.54 -1.67 -25.34
CA ARG A 380 14.03 -2.91 -25.93
C ARG A 380 13.66 -2.68 -27.40
N PHE A 381 13.03 -1.55 -27.71
CA PHE A 381 12.70 -1.18 -29.08
C PHE A 381 13.94 -1.06 -29.95
N TYR A 382 14.92 -0.24 -29.57
CA TYR A 382 16.12 0.00 -30.37
C TYR A 382 17.00 -1.25 -30.51
N LYS A 383 17.06 -2.13 -29.50
CA LYS A 383 17.75 -3.41 -29.63
C LYS A 383 17.10 -4.34 -30.65
N THR A 384 15.79 -4.23 -30.82
CA THR A 384 15.00 -5.14 -31.68
C THR A 384 14.92 -4.63 -33.11
N PHE A 385 14.69 -3.33 -33.29
CA PHE A 385 14.42 -2.70 -34.59
C PHE A 385 15.59 -1.86 -35.14
N GLY A 386 16.76 -1.87 -34.47
CA GLY A 386 17.92 -1.06 -34.82
C GLY A 386 18.00 0.25 -34.02
N GLN A 387 19.19 0.86 -33.96
CA GLN A 387 19.49 1.97 -33.04
C GLN A 387 18.67 3.26 -33.26
N THR A 388 17.94 3.37 -34.38
CA THR A 388 17.12 4.54 -34.70
C THR A 388 15.74 4.10 -35.18
N CYS A 389 14.71 4.51 -34.44
CA CYS A 389 13.36 4.62 -34.99
C CYS A 389 13.43 5.67 -36.13
N PRO A 390 12.78 5.47 -37.29
CA PRO A 390 12.65 6.53 -38.28
C PRO A 390 12.17 7.81 -37.58
N ASP A 391 12.88 8.93 -37.79
CA ASP A 391 12.61 10.19 -37.08
C ASP A 391 11.18 10.69 -37.34
N ASP A 392 10.62 10.35 -38.49
CA ASP A 392 9.23 10.62 -38.89
C ASP A 392 8.20 9.81 -38.10
N TRP A 393 8.59 8.72 -37.45
CA TRP A 393 7.69 7.85 -36.70
C TRP A 393 7.64 8.17 -35.21
N LEU A 394 8.71 8.73 -34.66
CA LEU A 394 8.74 9.05 -33.24
C LEU A 394 7.89 10.29 -32.96
N VAL A 395 6.72 10.09 -32.36
CA VAL A 395 5.92 11.23 -31.88
C VAL A 395 6.66 11.89 -30.72
N LYS A 396 6.97 11.10 -29.69
CA LYS A 396 7.64 11.59 -28.49
C LYS A 396 8.16 10.47 -27.60
N LYS A 397 9.31 10.72 -26.97
CA LYS A 397 9.86 9.91 -25.88
C LYS A 397 9.37 10.44 -24.54
N TYR A 398 8.95 9.54 -23.66
CA TYR A 398 8.51 9.84 -22.30
C TYR A 398 9.34 9.06 -21.29
N ARG A 399 9.46 9.59 -20.09
CA ARG A 399 10.00 8.84 -18.96
C ARG A 399 8.92 8.66 -17.91
N VAL A 400 8.49 7.42 -17.71
CA VAL A 400 7.47 7.04 -16.73
C VAL A 400 8.09 6.08 -15.72
N GLY A 401 8.36 6.60 -14.53
CA GLY A 401 9.09 5.94 -13.47
C GLY A 401 10.54 5.67 -13.87
N SER A 402 10.89 4.39 -13.95
CA SER A 402 12.20 3.91 -14.39
C SER A 402 12.23 3.57 -15.88
N HIS A 403 11.10 3.70 -16.58
CA HIS A 403 10.97 3.26 -17.97
C HIS A 403 10.98 4.46 -18.91
N ASP A 404 11.84 4.37 -19.91
CA ASP A 404 11.82 5.25 -21.06
C ASP A 404 10.86 4.66 -22.09
N MET A 405 9.73 5.31 -22.30
CA MET A 405 8.64 4.84 -23.16
C MET A 405 8.60 5.63 -24.46
N LEU A 406 8.08 5.00 -25.51
CA LEU A 406 7.93 5.63 -26.83
C LEU A 406 6.46 5.65 -27.23
N LEU A 407 6.02 6.79 -27.78
CA LEU A 407 4.82 6.86 -28.60
C LEU A 407 5.26 6.99 -30.06
N ILE A 408 4.87 6.02 -30.88
CA ILE A 408 5.28 5.89 -32.27
C ILE A 408 4.04 5.99 -33.15
N LYS A 409 4.11 6.77 -34.23
CA LYS A 409 3.10 6.87 -35.28
C LYS A 409 3.71 6.36 -36.58
N ALA A 410 3.33 5.15 -36.99
CA ALA A 410 3.88 4.48 -38.17
C ALA A 410 2.92 4.60 -39.36
N SER A 411 3.45 4.95 -40.55
CA SER A 411 2.66 5.13 -41.78
C SER A 411 2.71 3.93 -42.75
N GLN A 412 3.75 3.09 -42.72
CA GLN A 412 3.82 1.70 -43.21
C GLN A 412 5.26 1.18 -43.04
N TYR A 413 5.49 0.04 -42.39
CA TYR A 413 6.82 -0.59 -42.33
C TYR A 413 7.04 -1.41 -43.60
N GLN A 414 7.99 -1.01 -44.46
CA GLN A 414 8.41 -1.80 -45.63
C GLN A 414 9.32 -2.95 -45.21
#